data_AF-A0A087V1U8-F1
#
_entry.id   AF-A0A087V1U8-F1
#
_cell.length_a   1.000
_cell.length_b   1.000
_cell.length_c   1.000
_cell.angle_alpha   90.00
_cell.angle_beta   90.00
_cell.angle_gamma   90.00
#
_symmetry.space_group_name_H-M   'P 1'
#
loop_
_entity.id
_entity.type
_entity.pdbx_description
1 polymer ?
#
loop_
_entity_poly.entity_id
_entity_poly.type
_entity_poly.pdbx_seq_one_letter_code
_entity_poly.pdbx_strand_id
1 'polypeptide(L)' 'MDSPPTLQAVCQAIYTLYHNPDTSGKEKASHYLGDLQR' A
#
# COMPACT_ATOMS: atom_id res chain seq x y z
N MET A 1 -13.32 6.12 5.98
CA MET A 1 -12.29 5.06 6.19
C MET A 1 -12.07 5.03 7.69
N ASP A 2 -13.04 4.52 8.43
CA ASP A 2 -13.21 4.84 9.87
C ASP A 2 -12.62 3.78 10.79
N SER A 3 -11.63 3.04 10.29
CA SER A 3 -10.89 2.08 11.08
C SER A 3 -9.42 2.10 10.63
N PRO A 4 -8.47 2.08 11.57
CA PRO A 4 -7.05 2.00 11.23
C PRO A 4 -6.81 0.73 10.39
N PRO A 5 -5.97 0.79 9.36
CA PRO A 5 -5.69 -0.37 8.54
C PRO A 5 -5.04 -1.48 9.37
N THR A 6 -5.32 -2.72 9.01
CA THR A 6 -4.68 -3.86 9.67
C THR A 6 -3.23 -3.96 9.26
N LEU A 7 -2.40 -4.56 10.12
CA LEU A 7 -0.99 -4.85 9.80
C LEU A 7 -0.86 -5.66 8.50
N GLN A 8 -1.79 -6.59 8.25
CA GLN A 8 -1.82 -7.37 7.03
C GLN A 8 -1.99 -6.50 5.78
N ALA A 9 -2.88 -5.50 5.83
CA ALA A 9 -3.09 -4.58 4.71
C ALA A 9 -1.84 -3.74 4.41
N VAL A 10 -1.14 -3.28 5.45
CA VAL A 10 0.10 -2.53 5.31
C VAL A 10 1.21 -3.41 4.72
N CYS A 11 1.40 -4.62 5.25
CA CYS A 11 2.38 -5.58 4.73
C CYS A 11 2.10 -5.94 3.26
N GLN A 12 0.83 -6.11 2.88
CA GLN A 12 0.44 -6.37 1.51
C GLN A 12 0.77 -5.20 0.59
N ALA A 13 0.49 -3.96 1.01
CA ALA A 13 0.84 -2.78 0.24
C ALA A 13 2.36 -2.63 0.06
N ILE A 14 3.14 -2.88 1.11
CA ILE A 14 4.61 -2.89 1.03
C ILE A 14 5.09 -3.96 0.04
N TYR A 15 4.55 -5.18 0.13
CA TYR A 15 4.91 -6.25 -0.79
C TYR A 15 4.60 -5.86 -2.24
N THR A 16 3.40 -5.33 -2.49
CA THR A 16 2.96 -4.86 -3.80
C THR A 16 3.86 -3.75 -4.34
N LEU A 17 4.26 -2.78 -3.51
CA LEU A 17 5.12 -1.68 -3.93
C LEU A 17 6.47 -2.16 -4.51
N TYR A 18 7.07 -3.18 -3.90
CA TYR A 18 8.40 -3.66 -4.31
C TYR A 18 8.36 -4.84 -5.30
N HIS A 19 7.34 -5.69 -5.25
CA HIS A 19 7.33 -6.97 -5.98
C HIS A 19 6.30 -7.04 -7.10
N ASN A 20 5.37 -6.09 -7.22
CA ASN A 20 4.37 -6.14 -8.30
C ASN A 20 5.02 -5.83 -9.66
N PRO A 21 4.91 -6.70 -10.68
CA PRO A 21 5.39 -6.40 -12.03
C PRO A 21 4.59 -5.29 -12.72
N ASP A 22 3.33 -5.07 -12.32
CA ASP A 22 2.51 -3.95 -12.81
C ASP A 22 2.90 -2.63 -12.14
N THR A 23 3.33 -1.66 -12.95
CA THR A 23 3.68 -0.31 -12.49
C THR A 23 2.48 0.44 -11.92
N SER A 24 1.27 0.23 -12.44
CA SER A 24 0.07 0.88 -11.92
C SER A 24 -0.28 0.34 -10.52
N GLY A 25 -0.10 -0.96 -10.30
CA GLY A 25 -0.25 -1.59 -9.00
C GLY A 25 0.76 -1.07 -7.96
N LYS A 26 2.00 -0.80 -8.37
CA LYS A 26 3.01 -0.16 -7.53
C LYS A 26 2.64 1.27 -7.17
N GLU A 27 2.17 2.05 -8.13
CA GLU A 27 1.76 3.44 -7.92
C GLU A 27 0.59 3.55 -6.94
N LYS A 28 -0.41 2.67 -7.07
CA LYS A 28 -1.52 2.58 -6.10
C LYS A 28 -1.06 2.24 -4.69
N ALA A 29 -0.12 1.28 -4.55
CA ALA A 29 0.46 0.94 -3.27
C ALA A 29 1.26 2.10 -2.65
N SER A 30 2.01 2.84 -3.48
CA SER A 30 2.74 4.04 -3.08
C SER A 30 1.80 5.13 -2.55
N HIS A 31 0.73 5.43 -3.29
CA HIS A 31 -0.27 6.41 -2.85
C HIS A 31 -0.93 6.03 -1.53
N TYR A 32 -1.37 4.77 -1.41
CA TYR A 32 -1.97 4.26 -0.17
C TYR A 32 -1.04 4.39 1.03
N LEU A 33 0.24 4.00 0.89
CA LEU A 33 1.22 4.10 1.96
C LEU A 33 1.58 5.56 2.28
N GLY A 34 1.61 6.44 1.29
CA GLY A 34 1.84 7.88 1.49
C GLY A 34 0.67 8.58 2.18
N ASP A 35 -0.56 8.15 1.95
CA ASP A 35 -1.73 8.63 2.69
C ASP A 35 -1.74 8.12 4.13
N LEU A 36 -1.28 6.89 4.36
CA LEU A 36 -1.17 6.31 5.70
C LEU A 36 -0.07 6.96 6.57
N GLN A 37 0.99 7.48 5.97
CA GLN A 37 2.11 8.12 6.67
C GLN A 37 1.82 9.56 7.11
N ARG A 38 0.82 10.20 6.52
CA ARG A 38 0.38 11.57 6.83
C ARG A 38 -0.52 11.59 8.06
#